data_AF-A0A226NFY4-F1
#
_entry.id   AF-A0A226NFY4-F1
#
_cell.length_a   1.000
_cell.length_b   1.000
_cell.length_c   1.000
_cell.angle_alpha   90.00
_cell.angle_beta   90.00
_cell.angle_gamma   90.00
#
_symmetry.space_group_name_H-M   'P 1'
#
loop_
_entity.id
_entity.type
_entity.pdbx_description
1 polymer ?
#
loop_
_entity_poly.entity_id
_entity_poly.type
_entity_poly.pdbx_seq_one_letter_code
_entity_poly.pdbx_strand_id
1 'polypeptide(L)'
;MFGATLGYKDYYVKESFDPTLQLHLVHQAPSTIPPYLSKNESSLGELLIGFFKYYATEFDWSHQMISVREAKAIPRPNDAEWRNKYICVEEPFDRTNTARAVHEKQKFDTIKEEFFK
;
A
#
# COMPACT_ATOMS: atom_id res chain seq x y z
N MET A 1 4.77 16.35 -5.52
CA MET A 1 5.07 16.85 -4.16
C MET A 1 4.31 16.00 -3.16
N PHE A 2 4.67 14.72 -3.03
CA PHE A 2 4.03 13.78 -2.10
C PHE A 2 4.98 13.55 -0.93
N GLY A 3 4.97 14.52 -0.03
CA GLY A 3 5.72 14.50 1.21
C GLY A 3 4.91 15.26 2.24
N ALA A 4 3.80 14.67 2.67
CA ALA A 4 3.08 15.19 3.82
C ALA A 4 3.82 14.69 5.08
N THR A 5 4.81 15.45 5.52
CA THR A 5 5.38 15.33 6.86
C THR A 5 4.36 15.89 7.85
N LEU A 6 3.35 15.09 8.20
CA LEU A 6 2.50 15.36 9.35
C LEU A 6 3.15 14.72 10.56
N GLY A 7 3.66 15.57 11.45
CA GLY A 7 4.14 15.17 12.76
C GLY A 7 3.01 14.56 13.57
N TYR A 8 2.91 13.24 13.57
CA TYR A 8 2.15 12.47 14.54
C TYR A 8 3.07 12.20 15.74
N LYS A 9 3.06 13.12 16.71
CA LYS A 9 3.42 12.76 18.08
C LYS A 9 2.16 12.21 18.75
N ASP A 10 2.29 10.98 19.25
CA ASP A 10 1.49 10.38 20.32
C ASP A 10 0.04 9.95 20.04
N TYR A 11 -0.20 9.30 18.90
CA TYR A 11 -1.26 8.27 18.86
C TYR A 11 -0.60 6.90 18.80
N TYR A 12 -0.65 6.17 19.91
CA TYR A 12 -0.44 4.73 19.91
C TYR A 12 -1.46 4.13 18.94
N VAL A 13 -1.03 3.79 17.73
CA VAL A 13 -1.77 2.85 16.88
C VAL A 13 -1.66 1.52 17.61
N LYS A 14 -2.66 1.22 18.44
CA LYS A 14 -2.84 -0.12 19.00
C LYS A 14 -2.78 -1.07 17.80
N GLU A 15 -1.86 -2.04 17.82
CA GLU A 15 -1.85 -3.11 16.83
C GLU A 15 -3.29 -3.64 16.77
N SER A 16 -3.99 -3.29 15.69
CA SER A 16 -5.41 -3.61 15.55
C SER A 16 -5.60 -5.08 15.21
N PHE A 17 -4.48 -5.76 14.99
CA PHE A 17 -4.38 -7.18 14.76
C PHE A 17 -3.87 -7.85 16.01
N ASP A 18 -4.78 -8.56 16.66
CA ASP A 18 -4.46 -9.50 17.72
C ASP A 18 -4.43 -10.90 17.08
N PRO A 19 -3.25 -11.52 16.89
CA PRO A 19 -3.14 -12.85 16.29
C PRO A 19 -3.79 -13.95 17.14
N THR A 20 -4.16 -13.63 18.38
CA THR A 20 -4.88 -14.53 19.30
C THR A 20 -6.39 -14.32 19.28
N LEU A 21 -6.89 -13.32 18.52
CA LEU A 21 -8.32 -13.07 18.37
C LEU A 21 -9.01 -14.26 17.70
N GLN A 22 -9.99 -14.81 18.41
CA GLN A 22 -10.77 -15.92 17.89
C GLN A 22 -11.54 -15.49 16.62
N LEU A 23 -11.52 -16.33 15.57
CA LEU A 23 -12.06 -16.00 14.25
C LEU A 23 -13.52 -15.50 14.29
N HIS A 24 -14.34 -16.06 15.17
CA HIS A 24 -15.75 -15.67 15.34
C HIS A 24 -15.95 -14.26 15.92
N LEU A 25 -14.91 -13.64 16.47
CA LEU A 25 -14.91 -12.28 17.03
C LEU A 25 -14.35 -11.23 16.05
N VAL A 26 -13.80 -11.65 14.90
CA VAL A 26 -13.19 -10.74 13.92
C VAL A 26 -14.18 -9.69 13.42
N HIS A 27 -15.46 -10.04 13.26
CA HIS A 27 -16.50 -9.08 12.85
C HIS A 27 -16.76 -7.97 13.87
N GLN A 28 -16.36 -8.15 15.13
CA GLN A 28 -16.51 -7.15 16.19
C GLN A 28 -15.31 -6.20 16.27
N ALA A 29 -14.14 -6.58 15.77
CA ALA A 29 -12.94 -5.75 15.80
C ALA A 29 -13.13 -4.35 15.17
N PRO A 30 -13.78 -4.20 13.99
CA PRO A 30 -13.99 -2.90 13.35
C PRO A 30 -14.85 -1.93 14.18
N SER A 31 -15.72 -2.44 15.06
CA SER A 31 -16.64 -1.61 15.85
C SER A 31 -15.95 -0.70 16.87
N THR A 32 -14.67 -0.98 17.16
CA THR A 32 -13.84 -0.17 18.07
C THR A 32 -13.04 0.93 17.37
N ILE A 33 -13.02 0.96 16.03
CA ILE A 33 -12.20 1.91 15.27
C ILE A 33 -13.06 3.12 14.93
N PRO A 34 -12.72 4.34 15.40
CA PRO A 34 -13.48 5.53 15.07
C PRO A 34 -13.36 5.87 13.57
N PRO A 35 -14.36 6.54 12.97
CA PRO A 35 -14.27 7.00 11.59
C PRO A 35 -13.07 7.92 11.36
N TYR A 36 -12.40 7.77 10.22
CA TYR A 36 -11.32 8.68 9.80
C TYR A 36 -11.89 9.89 9.07
N LEU A 37 -11.68 11.08 9.62
CA LEU A 37 -12.05 12.35 8.99
C LEU A 37 -10.84 12.92 8.22
N SER A 38 -10.86 12.76 6.91
CA SER A 38 -9.83 13.31 6.02
C SER A 38 -10.01 14.81 5.81
N LYS A 39 -8.89 15.53 5.64
CA LYS A 39 -8.87 16.94 5.17
C LYS A 39 -8.80 17.06 3.65
N ASN A 40 -8.67 15.94 2.93
CA ASN A 40 -8.66 15.95 1.47
C ASN A 40 -10.08 16.24 0.96
N GLU A 41 -10.20 17.30 0.15
CA GLU A 41 -11.46 17.76 -0.43
C GLU A 41 -11.56 17.42 -1.94
N SER A 42 -10.68 16.55 -2.44
CA SER A 42 -10.69 16.16 -3.85
C SER A 42 -11.96 15.38 -4.17
N SER A 43 -12.55 15.70 -5.32
CA SER A 43 -13.67 14.93 -5.86
C SER A 43 -13.23 13.51 -6.23
N LEU A 44 -14.21 12.60 -6.37
CA LEU A 44 -13.95 11.23 -6.80
C LEU A 44 -13.20 11.16 -8.14
N GLY A 45 -13.56 12.03 -9.09
CA GLY A 45 -12.91 12.10 -10.39
C GLY A 45 -11.44 12.51 -10.30
N GLU A 46 -11.12 13.49 -9.45
CA GLU A 46 -9.74 13.91 -9.22
C GLU A 46 -8.91 12.82 -8.54
N LEU A 47 -9.49 12.11 -7.57
CA LEU A 47 -8.83 10.98 -6.92
C LEU A 47 -8.55 9.84 -7.90
N LEU A 48 -9.50 9.52 -8.77
CA LEU A 48 -9.35 8.47 -9.76
C LEU A 48 -8.28 8.81 -10.81
N ILE A 49 -8.30 10.04 -11.34
CA ILE A 49 -7.26 10.52 -12.27
C ILE A 49 -5.90 10.54 -11.57
N GLY A 50 -5.85 11.02 -10.32
CA GLY A 50 -4.64 11.02 -9.51
C GLY A 50 -4.06 9.62 -9.28
N PHE A 51 -4.92 8.63 -9.04
CA PHE A 51 -4.54 7.22 -8.90
C PHE A 51 -3.85 6.69 -10.17
N PHE A 52 -4.46 6.89 -11.35
CA PHE A 52 -3.85 6.45 -12.61
C PHE A 52 -2.53 7.16 -12.87
N LYS A 53 -2.52 8.50 -12.74
CA LYS A 53 -1.31 9.30 -12.93
C LYS A 53 -0.16 8.83 -12.03
N TYR A 54 -0.45 8.60 -10.75
CA TYR A 54 0.56 8.18 -9.77
C TYR A 54 1.23 6.86 -10.18
N TYR A 55 0.46 5.83 -10.49
CA TYR A 55 1.00 4.52 -10.84
C TYR A 55 1.59 4.44 -12.25
N ALA A 56 1.12 5.28 -13.16
CA ALA A 56 1.72 5.42 -14.49
C ALA A 56 3.09 6.11 -14.45
N THR A 57 3.19 7.24 -13.74
CA THR A 57 4.31 8.19 -13.94
C THR A 57 5.13 8.50 -12.70
N GLU A 58 4.58 8.39 -11.49
CA GLU A 58 5.23 8.88 -10.27
C GLU A 58 5.81 7.74 -9.39
N PHE A 59 5.17 6.58 -9.34
CA PHE A 59 5.62 5.46 -8.52
C PHE A 59 6.82 4.73 -9.14
N ASP A 60 7.90 4.60 -8.36
CA ASP A 60 9.12 3.91 -8.81
C ASP A 60 9.03 2.40 -8.55
N TRP A 61 8.49 1.69 -9.56
CA TRP A 61 8.43 0.23 -9.60
C TRP A 61 9.77 -0.50 -9.59
N SER A 62 10.92 0.17 -9.55
CA SER A 62 12.23 -0.49 -9.49
C SER A 62 12.89 -0.37 -8.12
N HIS A 63 12.58 0.70 -7.37
CA HIS A 63 13.21 0.98 -6.08
C HIS A 63 12.24 1.04 -4.89
N GLN A 64 10.93 1.06 -5.12
CA GLN A 64 9.93 1.19 -4.05
C GLN A 64 9.07 -0.07 -3.86
N MET A 65 8.57 -0.23 -2.64
CA MET A 65 7.61 -1.21 -2.18
C MET A 65 6.43 -0.49 -1.53
N ILE A 66 5.21 -0.93 -1.84
CA ILE A 66 3.98 -0.38 -1.26
C ILE A 66 3.76 -1.04 0.10
N SER A 67 3.64 -0.23 1.17
CA SER A 67 3.32 -0.70 2.52
C SER A 67 2.12 0.04 3.07
N VAL A 68 1.00 -0.66 3.22
CA VAL A 68 -0.20 -0.13 3.88
C VAL A 68 -0.02 -0.04 5.39
N ARG A 69 0.80 -0.94 5.99
CA ARG A 69 1.13 -0.94 7.41
C ARG A 69 1.88 0.34 7.82
N GLU A 70 2.84 0.78 6.99
CA GLU A 70 3.59 2.02 7.20
C GLU A 70 2.89 3.25 6.62
N ALA A 71 1.77 3.05 5.92
CA ALA A 71 1.05 4.07 5.15
C ALA A 71 1.95 4.84 4.16
N LYS A 72 2.95 4.16 3.57
CA LYS A 72 4.01 4.77 2.74
C LYS A 72 4.50 3.85 1.63
N ALA A 73 5.06 4.46 0.59
CA ALA A 73 6.00 3.80 -0.29
C ALA A 73 7.38 3.81 0.37
N ILE A 74 7.94 2.62 0.63
CA ILE A 74 9.25 2.46 1.29
C ILE A 74 10.28 1.90 0.31
N PRO A 75 11.58 2.13 0.56
CA PRO A 75 12.62 1.51 -0.27
C PRO A 75 12.50 -0.01 -0.25
N ARG A 76 12.76 -0.65 -1.39
CA ARG A 76 12.77 -2.10 -1.49
C ARG A 76 13.82 -2.69 -0.53
N PRO A 77 13.45 -3.71 0.26
CA PRO A 77 14.43 -4.47 1.02
C PRO A 77 15.44 -5.14 0.08
N ASN A 78 16.69 -5.25 0.50
CA ASN A 78 17.73 -5.95 -0.26
C ASN A 78 17.67 -7.49 -0.09
N ASP A 79 16.49 -8.03 0.21
CA ASP A 79 16.28 -9.46 0.41
C ASP A 79 16.05 -10.17 -0.94
N ALA A 80 16.42 -11.45 -1.01
CA ALA A 80 16.20 -12.31 -2.15
C ALA A 80 14.72 -12.42 -2.54
N GLU A 81 13.80 -12.32 -1.58
CA GLU A 81 12.36 -12.36 -1.85
C GLU A 81 11.89 -11.21 -2.76
N TRP A 82 12.48 -10.02 -2.61
CA TRP A 82 12.05 -8.78 -3.27
C TRP A 82 12.89 -8.43 -4.49
N ARG A 83 14.18 -8.80 -4.51
CA ARG A 83 15.16 -8.35 -5.52
C ARG A 83 14.76 -8.65 -6.97
N ASN A 84 14.09 -9.77 -7.21
CA ASN A 84 13.71 -10.23 -8.55
C ASN A 84 12.22 -10.03 -8.85
N LYS A 85 11.55 -9.09 -8.17
CA LYS A 85 10.12 -8.82 -8.34
C LYS A 85 9.89 -7.50 -9.08
N TYR A 86 8.97 -7.53 -10.05
CA TYR A 86 8.58 -6.33 -10.80
C TYR A 86 7.69 -5.42 -9.95
N ILE A 87 6.74 -6.01 -9.23
CA ILE A 87 5.82 -5.30 -8.34
C ILE A 87 6.04 -5.80 -6.91
N CYS A 88 6.21 -4.85 -5.98
CA CYS A 88 6.44 -5.12 -4.56
C CYS A 88 5.32 -4.49 -3.74
N VAL A 89 4.44 -5.33 -3.18
CA VAL A 89 3.37 -4.92 -2.27
C VAL A 89 3.49 -5.76 -1.00
N GLU A 90 3.88 -5.13 0.09
CA GLU A 90 4.02 -5.75 1.41
C GLU A 90 2.63 -6.11 1.96
N GLU A 91 2.46 -7.37 2.32
CA GLU A 91 1.33 -7.82 3.13
C GLU A 91 1.50 -7.31 4.58
N PRO A 92 0.51 -6.63 5.18
CA PRO A 92 0.67 -5.95 6.46
C PRO A 92 0.97 -6.84 7.68
N PHE A 93 0.66 -8.13 7.65
CA PHE A 93 0.80 -9.04 8.79
C PHE A 93 2.02 -9.95 8.67
N ASP A 94 2.18 -10.63 7.53
CA ASP A 94 3.25 -11.62 7.32
C ASP A 94 4.44 -11.10 6.49
N ARG A 95 4.33 -9.87 5.96
CA ARG A 95 5.37 -9.17 5.19
C ARG A 95 5.83 -9.92 3.95
N THR A 96 4.95 -10.71 3.33
CA THR A 96 5.21 -11.33 2.03
C THR A 96 4.80 -10.42 0.88
N ASN A 97 5.26 -10.73 -0.35
CA ASN A 97 4.82 -9.99 -1.54
C ASN A 97 3.46 -10.49 -2.08
N THR A 98 2.40 -9.68 -1.93
CA THR A 98 1.08 -10.02 -2.46
C THR A 98 1.04 -10.07 -4.00
N ALA A 99 1.89 -9.28 -4.66
CA ALA A 99 2.00 -9.22 -6.12
C ALA A 99 2.98 -10.25 -6.72
N ARG A 100 3.40 -11.26 -5.95
CA ARG A 100 4.37 -12.31 -6.36
C ARG A 100 4.04 -13.02 -7.68
N ALA A 101 2.77 -13.02 -8.08
CA ALA A 101 2.29 -13.63 -9.33
C ALA A 101 2.76 -12.88 -10.60
N VAL A 102 3.11 -11.59 -10.49
CA VAL A 102 3.65 -10.80 -11.61
C VAL A 102 5.16 -11.02 -11.67
N HIS A 103 5.55 -12.14 -12.31
CA HIS A 103 6.95 -12.59 -12.43
C HIS A 103 7.45 -12.65 -13.88
N GLU A 104 6.60 -12.31 -14.84
CA GLU A 104 6.96 -12.21 -16.26
C GLU A 104 7.01 -10.74 -16.67
N LYS A 105 8.08 -10.35 -17.38
CA LYS A 105 8.26 -8.98 -17.86
C LYS A 105 7.07 -8.52 -18.72
N GLN A 106 6.57 -9.38 -19.60
CA GLN A 106 5.44 -9.06 -20.47
C GLN A 106 4.19 -8.66 -19.67
N LYS A 107 3.84 -9.41 -18.63
CA LYS A 107 2.70 -9.09 -17.75
C LYS A 107 2.91 -7.77 -17.03
N PHE A 108 4.13 -7.51 -16.55
CA PHE A 108 4.46 -6.24 -15.92
C PHE A 108 4.35 -5.06 -16.88
N ASP A 109 4.88 -5.19 -18.11
CA ASP A 109 4.81 -4.17 -19.13
C ASP A 109 3.35 -3.89 -19.52
N THR A 110 2.53 -4.93 -19.72
CA THR A 110 1.09 -4.78 -19.98
C THR A 110 0.38 -4.01 -18.87
N ILE A 111 0.62 -4.35 -17.60
CA ILE A 111 0.05 -3.59 -16.48
C ILE A 111 0.46 -2.12 -16.56
N LYS A 112 1.75 -1.83 -16.73
CA LYS A 112 2.23 -0.45 -16.84
C LYS A 112 1.57 0.30 -18.00
N GLU A 113 1.47 -0.32 -19.17
CA GLU A 113 0.83 0.28 -20.35
C GLU A 113 -0.65 0.58 -20.12
N GLU A 114 -1.40 -0.30 -19.46
CA GLU A 114 -2.81 -0.03 -19.13
C GLU A 114 -2.99 1.17 -18.20
N PHE A 115 -2.06 1.43 -17.28
CA PHE A 115 -2.10 2.64 -16.45
C PHE A 115 -1.81 3.93 -17.24
N PHE A 116 -1.16 3.84 -18.40
CA PHE A 116 -0.82 4.99 -19.25
C PHE A 116 -1.89 5.34 -20.28
N LYS A 117 -2.79 4.40 -20.62
CA LYS A 117 -3.86 4.60 -21.60
C LYS A 117 -4.89 5.61 -21.12
#